data_AF-A0A1V5BCW2-F1
#
_entry.id   AF-A0A1V5BCW2-F1
#
_cell.length_a   1.000
_cell.length_b   1.000
_cell.length_c   1.000
_cell.angle_alpha   90.00
_cell.angle_beta   90.00
_cell.angle_gamma   90.00
#
_symmetry.space_group_name_H-M   'P 1'
#
loop_
_entity.id
_entity.type
_entity.pdbx_description
1 polymer ?
#
loop_
_entity_poly.entity_id
_entity_poly.type
_entity_poly.pdbx_seq_one_letter_code
_entity_poly.pdbx_strand_id
1 'polypeptide(L)' 'MEVKGLDELFQNYSKKGMTAEEIDGSEMIKDVRRQNFIPEDIEDLYEEALIKEYKRYFESRKK' A
#
# COMPACT_ATOMS: atom_id res chain seq x y z
N MET A 1 -8.04 -7.89 19.20
CA MET A 1 -8.38 -7.07 18.02
C MET A 1 -7.11 -6.99 17.20
N GLU A 2 -6.99 -7.77 16.14
CA GLU A 2 -5.86 -7.63 15.21
C GLU A 2 -6.08 -6.33 14.45
N VAL A 3 -5.16 -5.37 14.59
CA VAL A 3 -5.12 -4.22 13.70
C VAL A 3 -4.59 -4.73 12.37
N LYS A 4 -5.50 -5.14 11.48
CA LYS A 4 -5.15 -5.33 10.07
C LYS A 4 -4.70 -3.96 9.55
N GLY A 5 -3.46 -3.90 9.09
CA GLY A 5 -2.77 -2.65 8.79
C GLY A 5 -2.01 -2.70 7.47
N LEU A 6 -1.15 -1.71 7.25
CA LEU A 6 -0.34 -1.59 6.04
C LEU A 6 0.55 -2.81 5.79
N ASP A 7 1.02 -3.49 6.83
CA ASP A 7 1.87 -4.68 6.71
C ASP A 7 1.16 -5.84 6.01
N GLU A 8 -0.12 -6.11 6.35
CA GLU A 8 -0.90 -7.19 5.74
C GLU A 8 -1.22 -6.84 4.28
N LEU A 9 -1.56 -5.58 4.00
CA LEU A 9 -1.75 -5.05 2.66
C LEU A 9 -0.49 -5.26 1.80
N PHE A 10 0.66 -4.78 2.26
CA PHE A 10 1.93 -4.91 1.54
C PHE A 10 2.36 -6.38 1.40
N GLN A 11 2.12 -7.22 2.41
CA GLN A 11 2.36 -8.65 2.29
C GLN A 11 1.50 -9.29 1.19
N ASN A 12 0.24 -8.88 1.04
CA ASN A 12 -0.65 -9.39 0.00
C ASN A 12 -0.19 -8.99 -1.41
N TYR A 13 0.21 -7.74 -1.63
CA TYR A 13 0.80 -7.32 -2.91
C TYR A 13 2.12 -8.06 -3.20
N SER A 14 3.00 -8.16 -2.20
CA SER A 14 4.29 -8.83 -2.33
C SER A 14 4.14 -10.33 -2.64
N LYS A 15 3.19 -11.03 -2.01
CA LYS A 15 2.88 -12.44 -2.29
C LYS A 15 2.38 -12.67 -3.72
N LYS A 16 1.73 -11.67 -4.32
CA LYS A 16 1.29 -11.70 -5.72
C LYS A 16 2.41 -11.37 -6.71
N GLY A 17 3.60 -11.01 -6.23
CA GLY A 17 4.75 -10.64 -7.06
C GLY A 17 4.65 -9.25 -7.68
N MET A 18 3.66 -8.43 -7.29
CA MET A 18 3.42 -7.12 -7.88
C MET A 18 4.50 -6.13 -7.46
N THR A 19 5.17 -5.46 -8.39
CA THR A 19 6.10 -4.37 -8.07
C THR A 19 5.34 -3.05 -7.85
N ALA A 20 6.00 -2.05 -7.25
CA ALA A 20 5.39 -0.75 -7.02
C ALA A 20 5.00 -0.05 -8.34
N GLU A 21 5.71 -0.36 -9.44
CA GLU A 21 5.44 0.15 -10.77
C GLU A 21 4.24 -0.53 -11.46
N GLU A 22 3.83 -1.71 -10.99
CA GLU A 22 2.66 -2.45 -11.50
C GLU A 22 1.38 -2.15 -10.71
N ILE A 23 1.48 -1.43 -9.59
CA ILE A 23 0.36 -1.09 -8.74
C ILE A 23 -0.26 0.22 -9.21
N ASP A 24 -1.57 0.18 -9.44
CA ASP A 24 -2.39 1.38 -9.51
C ASP A 24 -2.56 1.95 -8.10
N GLY A 25 -2.03 3.15 -7.87
CA GLY A 25 -2.07 3.79 -6.56
C GLY A 25 -3.50 4.08 -6.08
N SER A 26 -4.43 4.32 -7.00
CA SER A 26 -5.85 4.50 -6.67
C SER A 26 -6.50 3.21 -6.13
N GLU A 27 -6.08 2.04 -6.62
CA GLU A 27 -6.52 0.75 -6.09
C GLU A 27 -5.93 0.49 -4.69
N MET A 28 -4.68 0.91 -4.46
CA MET A 28 -4.05 0.83 -3.15
C MET A 28 -4.76 1.73 -2.12
N ILE A 29 -5.18 2.93 -2.51
CA ILE A 29 -6.01 3.82 -1.68
C ILE A 29 -7.34 3.15 -1.31
N LYS A 30 -8.04 2.53 -2.28
CA LYS A 30 -9.29 1.81 -2.02
C LYS A 30 -9.09 0.68 -1.01
N ASP A 31 -8.01 -0.08 -1.14
CA ASP A 31 -7.73 -1.18 -0.23
C ASP A 31 -7.38 -0.70 1.19
N VAL A 32 -6.61 0.40 1.32
CA VAL A 32 -6.29 1.01 2.63
C VAL A 32 -7.53 1.61 3.28
N ARG A 33 -8.42 2.25 2.50
CA ARG A 33 -9.69 2.83 2.97
C ARG A 33 -10.65 1.83 3.58
N ARG A 34 -10.54 0.53 3.25
CA ARG A 34 -11.37 -0.52 3.88
C ARG A 34 -11.15 -0.63 5.39
N GLN A 35 -10.01 -0.16 5.88
CA GLN A 35 -9.60 -0.32 7.28
C GLN A 35 -9.12 0.99 7.92
N ASN A 36 -8.91 2.06 7.14
CA ASN A 36 -8.39 3.34 7.61
C ASN A 36 -9.21 4.50 7.03
N PHE A 37 -9.26 5.61 7.74
CA PHE A 37 -9.77 6.86 7.19
C PHE A 37 -8.67 7.55 6.37
N ILE A 38 -8.98 7.89 5.13
CA ILE A 38 -8.16 8.76 4.28
C ILE A 38 -9.05 9.94 3.90
N PRO A 39 -8.65 11.19 4.17
CA PRO A 39 -9.39 12.36 3.69
C PRO A 39 -9.30 12.49 2.16
N GLU A 40 -10.40 12.85 1.52
CA GLU A 40 -10.49 12.92 0.04
C GLU A 40 -9.63 14.04 -0.57
N ASP A 41 -9.45 15.14 0.16
CA ASP A 41 -8.69 16.31 -0.26
C ASP A 41 -7.16 16.08 -0.30
N ILE A 42 -6.69 14.95 0.24
CA ILE A 42 -5.26 14.60 0.30
C ILE A 42 -4.98 13.18 -0.21
N GLU A 43 -5.91 12.57 -0.96
CA GLU A 43 -5.73 11.22 -1.52
C GLU A 43 -4.42 11.08 -2.32
N ASP A 44 -4.10 12.05 -3.17
CA ASP A 44 -2.88 12.06 -3.98
C ASP A 44 -1.61 11.95 -3.10
N LEU A 45 -1.58 12.64 -1.96
CA LEU A 45 -0.45 12.59 -1.03
C LEU A 45 -0.34 11.22 -0.36
N TYR A 46 -1.48 10.60 -0.04
CA TYR A 46 -1.49 9.24 0.50
C TYR A 46 -1.06 8.24 -0.56
N GLU A 47 -1.48 8.40 -1.81
CA GLU A 47 -1.12 7.53 -2.92
C GLU A 47 0.40 7.52 -3.11
N GLU A 48 1.00 8.71 -3.24
CA GLU A 48 2.45 8.86 -3.36
C GLU A 48 3.20 8.24 -2.18
N ALA A 49 2.72 8.46 -0.95
CA ALA A 49 3.34 7.93 0.25
C ALA A 49 3.26 6.39 0.32
N LEU A 50 2.10 5.82 -0.03
CA LEU A 50 1.84 4.38 0.00
C LEU A 50 2.66 3.63 -1.05
N ILE A 51 2.71 4.14 -2.29
CA ILE A 51 3.54 3.58 -3.37
C ILE A 51 5.02 3.58 -2.95
N LYS A 52 5.50 4.72 -2.42
CA LYS A 52 6.89 4.86 -1.98
C LYS A 52 7.24 3.89 -0.86
N GLU A 53 6.36 3.71 0.11
CA GLU A 53 6.61 2.81 1.23
C GLU A 53 6.52 1.34 0.80
N TYR A 54 5.58 0.99 -0.08
CA TYR A 54 5.50 -0.34 -0.66
C TYR A 54 6.77 -0.70 -1.43
N LYS A 55 7.33 0.23 -2.21
CA LYS A 55 8.59 0.03 -2.92
C LYS A 55 9.73 -0.35 -1.98
N ARG A 56 9.88 0.40 -0.87
CA ARG A 56 10.90 0.12 0.16
C ARG A 56 10.67 -1.24 0.80
N TYR A 57 9.43 -1.56 1.14
CA TYR A 57 9.05 -2.86 1.69
C TYR A 57 9.42 -4.00 0.74
N PHE A 58 9.05 -3.90 -0.54
CA PHE A 58 9.31 -4.94 -1.54
C PHE A 58 10.81 -5.15 -1.78
N GLU A 59 11.59 -4.07 -1.88
CA GLU A 59 13.04 -4.13 -2.03
C GLU A 59 13.74 -4.72 -0.79
N SER A 60 13.26 -4.42 0.41
CA SER A 60 13.82 -4.96 1.66
C SER A 60 13.72 -6.49 1.75
N ARG A 61 12.73 -7.09 1.07
CA ARG A 61 12.50 -8.54 1.01
C ARG A 61 13.28 -9.28 -0.08
N LYS A 62 13.97 -8.56 -0.96
CA LYS A 62 14.87 -9.16 -1.96
C LYS A 62 16.27 -9.46 -1.39
N LYS A 63 16.57 -8.95 -0.19
CA LYS A 63 17.80 -9.22 0.56
C LYS A 63 17.65 -10.45 1.43
#